data_AF-A0A9W7CT41-F1
#
_entry.id   AF-A0A9W7CT41-F1
#
_cell.length_a   1.000
_cell.length_b   1.000
_cell.length_c   1.000
_cell.angle_alpha   90.00
_cell.angle_beta   90.00
_cell.angle_gamma   90.00
#
_symmetry.space_group_name_H-M   'P 1'
#
loop_
_entity.id
_entity.type
_entity.pdbx_description
1 polymer ?
#
loop_
_entity_poly.entity_id
_entity_poly.type
_entity_poly.pdbx_seq_one_letter_code
_entity_poly.pdbx_strand_id
1 'polypeptide(L)'
;MYNADVNLRDGIYSYDDINRSIQTALVNAGAFLLDLSGSRVFYLQLGENSVYYACQLNFSPTPTTLPTIGGTWSRPATGLYSPGGSGFPTTSRVPRLIIDNTEFGKVVGLKAATYPSSSATVASAQLSNIIPQIHPTSSYIVRCDLIKNEYVASGDIVSALIEEMQQLVD
;
A
#
# COMPACT_ATOMS: atom_id res chain seq x y z
N MET A 1 -13.42 11.28 15.33
CA MET A 1 -12.84 10.06 14.73
C MET A 1 -11.39 10.40 14.45
N TYR A 2 -10.43 9.67 15.01
CA TYR A 2 -9.01 9.98 14.83
C TYR A 2 -8.53 9.36 13.51
N ASN A 3 -7.93 10.18 12.67
CA ASN A 3 -7.42 9.80 11.36
C ASN A 3 -5.90 9.91 11.38
N ALA A 4 -5.22 9.02 10.66
CA ALA A 4 -3.80 9.12 10.37
C ALA A 4 -3.65 9.35 8.88
N ASP A 5 -3.14 10.52 8.50
CA ASP A 5 -3.00 10.90 7.10
C ASP A 5 -1.71 10.33 6.53
N VAL A 6 -1.81 9.72 5.34
CA VAL A 6 -0.67 9.14 4.62
C VAL A 6 -0.46 9.96 3.35
N ASN A 7 0.65 10.70 3.29
CA ASN A 7 1.04 11.44 2.09
C ASN A 7 2.21 10.72 1.41
N LEU A 8 1.95 10.21 0.21
CA LEU A 8 3.00 9.74 -0.69
C LEU A 8 3.40 10.89 -1.62
N ARG A 9 4.70 11.04 -1.86
CA ARG A 9 5.20 11.99 -2.85
C ARG A 9 5.13 11.34 -4.22
N ASP A 10 5.40 12.09 -5.28
CA ASP A 10 5.52 11.48 -6.60
C ASP A 10 6.77 10.60 -6.65
N GLY A 11 6.62 9.38 -7.15
CA GLY A 11 7.71 8.42 -7.20
C GLY A 11 7.28 7.03 -7.61
N ILE A 12 8.28 6.20 -7.86
CA ILE A 12 8.11 4.77 -8.07
C ILE A 12 8.12 4.09 -6.71
N TYR A 13 7.07 3.35 -6.39
CA TYR A 13 6.93 2.68 -5.11
C TYR A 13 6.73 1.20 -5.32
N SER A 14 7.46 0.38 -4.57
CA SER A 14 7.04 -1.01 -4.36
C SER A 14 5.93 -1.08 -3.29
N TYR A 15 5.24 -2.23 -3.18
CA TYR A 15 4.30 -2.44 -2.07
C TYR A 15 4.97 -2.28 -0.70
N ASP A 16 6.24 -2.64 -0.58
CA ASP A 16 7.00 -2.47 0.66
C ASP A 16 7.23 -1.00 1.00
N ASP A 17 7.47 -0.16 0.00
CA ASP A 17 7.63 1.29 0.20
C ASP A 17 6.31 1.95 0.61
N ILE A 18 5.20 1.54 -0.03
CA ILE A 18 3.86 2.02 0.34
C ILE A 18 3.52 1.60 1.77
N ASN A 19 3.76 0.33 2.13
CA ASN A 19 3.58 -0.16 3.48
C ASN A 19 4.45 0.63 4.48
N ARG A 20 5.70 0.93 4.15
CA ARG A 20 6.58 1.73 5.02
C ARG A 20 6.05 3.13 5.24
N SER A 21 5.48 3.77 4.23
CA SER A 21 4.85 5.09 4.37
C SER A 21 3.62 5.02 5.29
N ILE A 22 2.72 4.05 5.07
CA ILE A 22 1.55 3.82 5.92
C ILE A 22 1.99 3.57 7.37
N GLN A 23 2.97 2.70 7.57
CA GLN A 23 3.51 2.38 8.89
C GLN A 23 4.12 3.62 9.57
N THR A 24 4.81 4.48 8.82
CA THR A 24 5.37 5.73 9.35
C THR A 24 4.26 6.67 9.85
N ALA A 25 3.19 6.83 9.08
CA ALA A 25 2.02 7.60 9.51
C ALA A 25 1.36 6.99 10.76
N LEU A 26 1.21 5.68 10.81
CA LEU A 26 0.64 4.97 11.97
C LEU A 26 1.53 5.09 13.22
N VAL A 27 2.86 5.10 13.06
CA VAL A 27 3.79 5.37 14.16
C VAL A 27 3.63 6.79 14.68
N ASN A 28 3.54 7.77 13.80
CA ASN A 28 3.34 9.18 14.19
C ASN A 28 1.99 9.37 14.90
N ALA A 29 0.96 8.63 14.50
CA ALA A 29 -0.34 8.62 15.18
C ALA A 29 -0.35 7.81 16.49
N GLY A 30 0.66 6.98 16.76
CA GLY A 30 0.68 6.03 17.88
C GLY A 30 -0.35 4.91 17.77
N ALA A 31 -0.67 4.49 16.54
CA ALA A 31 -1.63 3.43 16.21
C ALA A 31 -0.94 2.10 15.90
N PHE A 32 -0.01 1.67 16.76
CA PHE A 32 0.73 0.41 16.67
C PHE A 32 0.91 -0.21 18.06
N LEU A 33 1.29 -1.47 18.11
CA LEU A 33 1.76 -2.13 19.35
C LEU A 33 3.20 -2.60 19.20
N LEU A 34 3.84 -2.85 20.33
CA LEU A 34 5.18 -3.45 20.39
C LEU A 34 5.03 -4.89 20.88
N ASP A 35 5.56 -5.83 20.11
CA ASP A 35 5.71 -7.21 20.57
C ASP A 35 6.89 -7.33 21.55
N LEU A 36 7.19 -8.55 22.00
CA LEU A 36 8.29 -8.79 22.95
C LEU A 36 9.68 -8.54 22.37
N SER A 37 9.82 -8.62 21.05
CA SER A 37 11.08 -8.30 20.38
C SER A 37 11.29 -6.79 20.21
N GLY A 38 10.30 -5.98 20.61
CA GLY A 38 10.28 -4.54 20.35
C GLY A 38 9.89 -4.21 18.92
N SER A 39 9.40 -5.19 18.15
CA SER A 39 8.95 -4.98 16.78
C SER A 39 7.56 -4.37 16.78
N ARG A 40 7.33 -3.44 15.84
CA ARG A 40 6.07 -2.75 15.70
C ARG A 40 5.07 -3.62 14.94
N VAL A 41 3.92 -3.84 15.54
CA VAL A 41 2.81 -4.61 14.97
C VAL A 41 1.72 -3.65 14.50
N PHE A 42 1.33 -3.80 13.24
CA PHE A 42 0.29 -3.03 12.57
C PHE A 42 -0.89 -3.93 12.22
N TYR A 43 -2.08 -3.32 12.13
CA TYR A 43 -3.36 -4.02 11.90
C TYR A 43 -3.91 -3.84 10.48
N LEU A 44 -3.08 -3.28 9.58
CA LEU A 44 -3.37 -3.03 8.19
C LEU A 44 -2.09 -3.31 7.38
N GLN A 45 -2.21 -4.02 6.26
CA GLN A 45 -1.09 -4.28 5.37
C GLN A 45 -1.56 -4.43 3.92
N LEU A 46 -0.86 -3.81 2.98
CA LEU A 46 -0.99 -4.08 1.54
C LEU A 46 -0.03 -5.18 1.13
N GLY A 47 -0.43 -6.03 0.19
CA GLY A 47 0.43 -7.05 -0.38
C GLY A 47 0.02 -7.41 -1.79
N GLU A 48 0.91 -8.06 -2.51
CA GLU A 48 0.60 -8.66 -3.80
C GLU A 48 -0.15 -9.99 -3.63
N ASN A 49 -1.10 -10.24 -4.52
CA ASN A 49 -1.73 -11.54 -4.67
C ASN A 49 -1.47 -12.06 -6.10
N SER A 50 -0.54 -13.02 -6.22
CA SER A 50 -0.14 -13.60 -7.50
C SER A 50 -1.20 -14.49 -8.13
N VAL A 51 -2.14 -15.03 -7.36
CA VAL A 51 -3.23 -15.87 -7.87
C VAL A 51 -4.24 -15.03 -8.66
N TYR A 52 -4.53 -13.83 -8.16
CA TYR A 52 -5.52 -12.93 -8.76
C TYR A 52 -4.88 -11.77 -9.55
N TYR A 53 -3.54 -11.73 -9.65
CA TYR A 53 -2.78 -10.63 -10.25
C TYR A 53 -3.26 -9.26 -9.75
N ALA A 54 -3.47 -9.18 -8.43
CA ALA A 54 -4.20 -8.11 -7.77
C ALA A 54 -3.45 -7.61 -6.53
N CYS A 55 -3.74 -6.38 -6.11
CA CYS A 55 -3.37 -5.95 -4.76
C CYS A 55 -4.35 -6.57 -3.76
N GLN A 56 -3.85 -6.96 -2.59
CA GLN A 56 -4.66 -7.40 -1.46
C GLN A 56 -4.38 -6.51 -0.26
N LEU A 57 -5.43 -5.90 0.26
CA LEU A 57 -5.42 -5.15 1.50
C LEU A 57 -5.93 -6.04 2.63
N ASN A 58 -5.06 -6.37 3.57
CA ASN A 58 -5.36 -7.18 4.74
C ASN A 58 -5.68 -6.31 5.95
N PHE A 59 -6.77 -6.66 6.62
CA PHE A 59 -7.26 -6.02 7.83
C PHE A 59 -7.25 -7.01 8.97
N SER A 60 -6.66 -6.61 10.10
CA SER A 60 -6.69 -7.38 11.34
C SER A 60 -7.43 -6.60 12.42
N PRO A 61 -8.22 -7.28 13.27
CA PRO A 61 -8.94 -6.60 14.34
C PRO A 61 -7.96 -6.07 15.39
N THR A 62 -8.15 -4.82 15.79
CA THR A 62 -7.39 -4.20 16.88
C THR A 62 -7.86 -4.79 18.21
N PRO A 63 -6.96 -5.24 19.09
CA PRO A 63 -7.35 -5.86 20.34
C PRO A 63 -7.92 -4.84 21.33
N THR A 64 -8.75 -5.32 22.24
CA THR A 64 -9.35 -4.50 23.32
C THR A 64 -8.45 -4.38 24.55
N THR A 65 -7.44 -5.24 24.65
CA THR A 65 -6.45 -5.30 25.72
C THR A 65 -5.08 -5.65 25.13
N LEU A 66 -4.01 -5.54 25.92
CA LEU A 66 -2.71 -6.03 25.48
C LEU A 66 -2.81 -7.54 25.20
N PRO A 67 -2.41 -8.00 24.00
CA PRO A 67 -2.32 -9.42 23.72
C PRO A 67 -1.37 -10.09 24.71
N THR A 68 -1.78 -11.23 25.25
CA THR A 68 -0.96 -12.09 26.12
C THR A 68 -0.42 -13.31 25.38
N ILE A 69 -0.97 -13.60 24.19
CA ILE A 69 -0.51 -14.69 23.33
C ILE A 69 0.88 -14.33 22.80
N GLY A 70 1.83 -15.22 23.00
CA GLY A 70 3.24 -15.01 22.66
C GLY A 70 4.03 -14.24 23.73
N GLY A 71 3.38 -13.64 24.74
CA GLY A 71 4.01 -12.96 25.88
C GLY A 71 3.42 -11.57 26.17
N THR A 72 4.12 -10.73 26.95
CA THR A 72 3.63 -9.39 27.34
C THR A 72 3.99 -8.35 26.29
N TRP A 73 2.99 -7.95 25.51
CA TRP A 73 3.12 -6.84 24.55
C TRP A 73 3.12 -5.50 25.28
N SER A 74 3.62 -4.45 24.64
CA SER A 74 3.59 -3.09 25.19
C SER A 74 2.96 -2.08 24.24
N ARG A 75 2.50 -0.96 24.84
CA ARG A 75 1.85 0.13 24.12
C ARG A 75 2.88 1.21 23.78
N PRO A 76 2.65 2.02 22.74
CA PRO A 76 3.46 3.20 22.49
C PRO A 76 3.34 4.18 23.67
N ALA A 77 4.40 4.94 23.92
CA ALA A 77 4.44 5.92 25.01
C ALA A 77 3.45 7.08 24.80
N THR A 78 3.18 7.44 23.54
CA THR A 78 2.29 8.53 23.13
C THR A 78 1.39 8.11 21.96
N GLY A 79 0.36 8.90 21.69
CA GLY A 79 -0.55 8.70 20.56
C GLY A 79 -1.72 7.75 20.86
N LEU A 80 -2.36 7.23 19.82
CA LEU A 80 -3.72 6.70 19.90
C LEU A 80 -3.89 5.57 20.93
N TYR A 81 -3.06 4.53 20.85
CA TYR A 81 -3.12 3.37 21.74
C TYR A 81 -2.35 3.57 23.06
N SER A 82 -1.71 4.72 23.26
CA SER A 82 -1.01 4.98 24.52
C SER A 82 -1.99 5.14 25.70
N PRO A 83 -1.55 4.90 26.96
CA PRO A 83 -2.37 5.13 28.14
C PRO A 83 -2.83 6.57 28.31
N GLY A 84 -2.05 7.55 27.85
CA GLY A 84 -2.39 8.98 27.87
C GLY A 84 -3.17 9.46 26.64
N GLY A 85 -3.43 8.58 25.67
CA GLY A 85 -4.20 8.86 24.46
C GLY A 85 -5.65 8.39 24.58
N SER A 86 -6.18 7.82 23.50
CA SER A 86 -7.54 7.23 23.49
C SER A 86 -7.57 5.82 24.10
N GLY A 87 -6.41 5.18 24.25
CA GLY A 87 -6.31 3.80 24.73
C GLY A 87 -6.82 2.79 23.71
N PHE A 88 -7.07 1.57 24.17
CA PHE A 88 -7.65 0.53 23.31
C PHE A 88 -9.13 0.77 23.07
N PRO A 89 -9.64 0.32 21.90
CA PRO A 89 -11.07 0.32 21.68
C PRO A 89 -11.78 -0.62 22.67
N THR A 90 -13.00 -0.25 23.07
CA THR A 90 -13.85 -1.09 23.93
C THR A 90 -14.41 -2.32 23.21
N THR A 91 -14.51 -2.23 21.88
CA THR A 91 -14.92 -3.33 20.99
C THR A 91 -13.86 -3.58 19.95
N SER A 92 -13.48 -4.84 19.75
CA SER A 92 -12.55 -5.25 18.70
C SER A 92 -13.09 -4.88 17.32
N ARG A 93 -12.35 -4.07 16.57
CA ARG A 93 -12.70 -3.59 15.22
C ARG A 93 -11.48 -3.57 14.33
N VAL A 94 -11.71 -3.79 13.03
CA VAL A 94 -10.66 -3.58 12.04
C VAL A 94 -10.49 -2.09 11.74
N PRO A 95 -9.25 -1.63 11.47
CA PRO A 95 -9.01 -0.27 10.99
C PRO A 95 -9.67 -0.06 9.63
N ARG A 96 -10.07 1.18 9.35
CA ARG A 96 -10.62 1.58 8.04
C ARG A 96 -9.60 2.42 7.30
N LEU A 97 -9.32 2.05 6.06
CA LEU A 97 -8.55 2.86 5.11
C LEU A 97 -9.53 3.71 4.30
N ILE A 98 -9.32 5.03 4.30
CA ILE A 98 -10.04 5.95 3.43
C ILE A 98 -9.09 6.34 2.30
N ILE A 99 -9.49 6.07 1.06
CA ILE A 99 -8.81 6.55 -0.15
C ILE A 99 -9.65 7.69 -0.68
N ASP A 100 -9.14 8.91 -0.54
CA ASP A 100 -9.78 10.16 -0.97
C ASP A 100 -9.19 10.70 -2.29
N ASN A 101 -7.97 10.27 -2.64
CA ASN A 101 -7.30 10.60 -3.90
C ASN A 101 -7.40 9.45 -4.91
N THR A 102 -7.96 9.74 -6.09
CA THR A 102 -8.11 8.76 -7.18
C THR A 102 -6.79 8.30 -7.78
N GLU A 103 -5.77 9.15 -7.83
CA GLU A 103 -4.43 8.81 -8.34
C GLU A 103 -3.72 7.84 -7.41
N PHE A 104 -3.77 8.09 -6.09
CA PHE A 104 -3.30 7.10 -5.11
C PHE A 104 -4.04 5.77 -5.27
N GLY A 105 -5.36 5.84 -5.47
CA GLY A 105 -6.18 4.67 -5.75
C GLY A 105 -5.70 3.82 -6.93
N LYS A 106 -5.23 4.45 -8.02
CA LYS A 106 -4.66 3.73 -9.18
C LYS A 106 -3.38 2.98 -8.82
N VAL A 107 -2.51 3.58 -8.01
CA VAL A 107 -1.25 2.94 -7.57
C VAL A 107 -1.54 1.68 -6.76
N VAL A 108 -2.46 1.75 -5.79
CA VAL A 108 -2.79 0.61 -4.91
C VAL A 108 -3.87 -0.34 -5.48
N GLY A 109 -4.45 -0.02 -6.64
CA GLY A 109 -5.50 -0.84 -7.27
C GLY A 109 -6.89 -0.72 -6.60
N LEU A 110 -7.15 0.32 -5.81
CA LEU A 110 -8.42 0.50 -5.09
C LEU A 110 -9.06 1.83 -5.46
N LYS A 111 -10.32 1.81 -5.89
CA LYS A 111 -11.10 3.04 -6.14
C LYS A 111 -11.19 3.90 -4.88
N ALA A 112 -11.31 5.21 -5.05
CA ALA A 112 -11.57 6.14 -3.95
C ALA A 112 -12.86 5.74 -3.21
N ALA A 113 -12.70 5.28 -1.97
CA ALA A 113 -13.75 4.75 -1.10
C ALA A 113 -13.17 4.50 0.31
N THR A 114 -14.02 4.05 1.22
CA THR A 114 -13.58 3.51 2.51
C THR A 114 -13.58 1.99 2.50
N TYR A 115 -12.48 1.40 2.95
CA TYR A 115 -12.29 -0.05 3.04
C TYR A 115 -11.97 -0.46 4.49
N PRO A 116 -12.64 -1.49 5.03
CA PRO A 116 -13.87 -2.08 4.52
C PRO A 116 -15.03 -1.06 4.46
N SER A 117 -15.97 -1.31 3.55
CA SER A 117 -17.11 -0.42 3.28
C SER A 117 -18.03 -0.27 4.50
N SER A 118 -18.15 -1.33 5.30
CA SER A 118 -18.81 -1.34 6.60
C SER A 118 -17.81 -1.58 7.74
N SER A 119 -18.16 -1.16 8.96
CA SER A 119 -17.35 -1.50 10.14
C SER A 119 -17.39 -3.00 10.38
N ALA A 120 -16.22 -3.63 10.43
CA ALA A 120 -16.08 -5.05 10.71
C ALA A 120 -15.34 -5.30 12.04
N THR A 121 -15.60 -6.46 12.63
CA THR A 121 -14.99 -6.92 13.90
C THR A 121 -14.07 -8.12 13.70
N VAL A 122 -13.99 -8.65 12.47
CA VAL A 122 -13.25 -9.85 12.11
C VAL A 122 -12.22 -9.50 11.03
N ALA A 123 -11.08 -10.20 11.05
CA ALA A 123 -10.06 -10.06 10.03
C ALA A 123 -10.65 -10.32 8.63
N SER A 124 -10.22 -9.53 7.66
CA SER A 124 -10.71 -9.63 6.29
C SER A 124 -9.63 -9.18 5.31
N ALA A 125 -9.80 -9.56 4.06
CA ALA A 125 -8.95 -9.14 2.96
C ALA A 125 -9.82 -8.54 1.86
N GLN A 126 -9.35 -7.45 1.27
CA GLN A 126 -9.99 -6.81 0.13
C GLN A 126 -9.06 -6.86 -1.07
N LEU A 127 -9.53 -7.41 -2.18
CA LEU A 127 -8.81 -7.39 -3.46
C LEU A 127 -9.01 -6.06 -4.17
N SER A 128 -8.02 -5.67 -4.97
CA SER A 128 -8.09 -4.53 -5.87
C SER A 128 -9.30 -4.62 -6.80
N ASN A 129 -10.00 -3.50 -6.98
CA ASN A 129 -11.18 -3.38 -7.85
C ASN A 129 -10.89 -2.58 -9.14
N ILE A 130 -9.64 -2.16 -9.31
CA ILE A 130 -9.05 -1.64 -10.54
C ILE A 130 -7.65 -2.25 -10.69
N ILE A 131 -7.11 -2.27 -11.90
CA ILE A 131 -5.79 -2.81 -12.16
C ILE A 131 -4.75 -1.90 -11.47
N PRO A 132 -3.92 -2.43 -10.54
CA PRO A 132 -2.91 -1.62 -9.86
C PRO A 132 -1.82 -1.17 -10.83
N GLN A 133 -1.42 0.10 -10.74
CA GLN A 133 -0.37 0.71 -11.56
C GLN A 133 0.84 1.10 -10.70
N ILE A 134 1.47 0.10 -10.09
CA ILE A 134 2.66 0.28 -9.22
C ILE A 134 3.84 0.86 -10.00
N HIS A 135 3.96 0.47 -11.27
CA HIS A 135 4.98 0.94 -12.20
C HIS A 135 4.31 1.41 -13.50
N PRO A 136 3.95 2.70 -13.63
CA PRO A 136 3.43 3.23 -14.88
C PRO A 136 4.56 3.49 -15.91
N THR A 137 5.55 2.60 -16.01
CA THR A 137 6.58 2.67 -17.06
C THR A 137 6.11 1.91 -18.29
N SER A 138 5.99 2.63 -19.40
CA SER A 138 5.73 2.04 -20.72
C SER A 138 7.05 1.86 -21.45
N SER A 139 7.29 0.70 -22.05
CA SER A 139 8.42 0.49 -22.94
C SER A 139 7.93 0.44 -24.39
N TYR A 140 8.59 1.21 -25.25
CA TYR A 140 8.32 1.21 -26.68
C TYR A 140 9.49 0.57 -27.41
N ILE A 141 9.21 -0.51 -28.15
CA ILE A 141 10.20 -1.16 -29.02
C ILE A 141 10.05 -0.54 -30.41
N VAL A 142 10.98 0.35 -30.76
CA VAL A 142 11.05 0.94 -32.09
C VAL A 142 11.99 0.09 -32.95
N ARG A 143 11.47 -0.44 -34.06
CA ARG A 143 12.27 -1.13 -35.08
C ARG A 143 12.45 -0.21 -36.27
N CYS A 144 13.68 0.14 -36.59
CA CYS A 144 14.03 0.93 -37.76
C CYS A 144 14.96 0.11 -38.65
N ASP A 145 14.58 -0.05 -39.92
CA ASP A 145 15.46 -0.55 -40.96
C ASP A 145 16.07 0.66 -41.71
N LEU A 146 17.36 0.91 -41.51
CA LEU A 146 18.09 2.02 -42.16
C LEU A 146 18.66 1.64 -43.53
N ILE A 147 18.63 0.37 -43.93
CA ILE A 147 19.16 -0.09 -45.22
C ILE A 147 18.22 -1.14 -45.81
N LYS A 148 17.31 -0.71 -46.69
CA LYS A 148 16.57 -1.62 -47.55
C LYS A 148 17.54 -2.30 -48.54
N ASN A 149 18.01 -3.50 -48.20
CA ASN A 149 18.83 -4.33 -49.07
C ASN A 149 18.05 -5.58 -49.50
N GLU A 150 17.73 -5.71 -50.78
CA GLU A 150 17.00 -6.88 -51.35
C GLU A 150 17.78 -8.20 -51.26
N TYR A 151 19.06 -8.17 -50.88
CA TYR A 151 19.92 -9.35 -50.72
C TYR A 151 20.22 -9.72 -49.26
N VAL A 152 19.70 -8.99 -48.28
CA VAL A 152 19.87 -9.28 -46.85
C VAL A 152 18.53 -9.66 -46.23
N ALA A 153 18.45 -10.86 -45.65
CA ALA A 153 17.21 -11.37 -45.06
C ALA A 153 16.89 -10.82 -43.66
N SER A 154 17.80 -10.03 -43.04
CA SER A 154 17.54 -9.34 -41.78
C SER A 154 18.65 -8.33 -41.47
N GLY A 155 18.30 -7.04 -41.43
CA GLY A 155 19.07 -6.00 -40.76
C GLY A 155 18.25 -5.50 -39.58
N ASP A 156 18.55 -5.98 -38.37
CA ASP A 156 17.80 -5.60 -37.17
C ASP A 156 18.77 -4.99 -36.15
N ILE A 157 18.70 -3.68 -35.95
CA ILE A 157 19.35 -3.00 -34.82
C ILE A 157 18.25 -2.65 -33.83
N VAL A 158 18.24 -3.33 -32.69
CA VAL A 158 17.25 -3.14 -31.62
C VAL A 158 17.71 -2.00 -30.71
N SER A 159 16.93 -0.93 -30.63
CA SER A 159 17.06 0.09 -29.58
C SER A 159 15.80 0.06 -28.70
N ALA A 160 15.97 -0.06 -27.39
CA ALA A 160 14.87 0.01 -26.43
C ALA A 160 14.81 1.43 -25.85
N LEU A 161 13.69 2.11 -26.02
CA LEU A 161 13.40 3.37 -25.34
C LEU A 161 12.49 3.10 -24.15
N ILE A 162 12.90 3.57 -22.97
CA ILE A 162 12.07 3.61 -21.77
C ILE A 162 11.59 5.05 -21.64
N GLU A 163 10.29 5.28 -21.76
CA GLU A 163 9.70 6.61 -21.63
C GLU A 163 9.01 6.73 -20.26
N GLU A 164 9.45 7.73 -19.49
CA GLU A 164 8.83 8.13 -18.22
C GLU A 164 7.70 9.10 -18.53
N MET A 165 6.45 8.69 -18.27
CA MET A 165 5.30 9.59 -18.38
C MET A 165 5.30 10.58 -17.21
N GLN A 166 6.07 11.67 -17.30
CA GLN A 166 5.80 12.87 -16.50
C GLN A 166 4.52 13.50 -17.03
N GLN A 167 3.41 13.38 -16.28
CA GLN A 167 2.20 14.14 -16.56
C GLN A 167 2.56 15.63 -16.50
N LEU A 168 2.57 16.28 -17.67
CA LEU A 168 2.55 17.73 -17.79
C LEU A 168 1.23 18.22 -17.21
N VAL A 169 1.31 18.90 -16.06
CA VAL A 169 0.20 19.69 -15.52
C VAL A 169 0.28 21.04 -16.22
N ASP A 170 -0.64 21.27 -17.16
CA ASP A 170 -0.98 22.62 -17.65
C ASP A 170 -1.85 23.36 -16.61
#